data_AF-A0A5A5RJW6-F1
#
_entry.id   AF-A0A5A5RJW6-F1
#
_cell.length_a   1.000
_cell.length_b   1.000
_cell.length_c   1.000
_cell.angle_alpha   90.00
_cell.angle_beta   90.00
_cell.angle_gamma   90.00
#
_symmetry.space_group_name_H-M   'P 1'
#
loop_
_entity.id
_entity.type
_entity.pdbx_description
1 polymer ?
#
loop_
_entity_poly.entity_id
_entity_poly.type
_entity_poly.pdbx_seq_one_letter_code
_entity_poly.pdbx_strand_id
1 'polypeptide(L)'
;MKTAIKPNQSTKPLLQSLSVAMTSALLLGVTALPSKASMMVVVPIDIAIGDGTLENPFLPTPDPTNPDGFSFVDIPIVPGQIFFFDPDVAVGYDYAVTGGPLFASVLIPGPLPNGDSNFTLELPGGVGSFPLTAGTSFNLLDYNTMGFSSFRISGIDTMEMLDTTNPLAFVTGLSFTNSGMVSVTQNPVVVNIPEPSSLLSFGLLGLGFGMKKLKK
;
A
#
# COMPACT_ATOMS: atom_id res chain seq x y z
N MET A 1 -45.13 69.53 13.00
CA MET A 1 -45.12 68.81 14.29
C MET A 1 -43.77 68.15 14.44
N LYS A 2 -42.98 68.58 15.43
CA LYS A 2 -41.70 67.98 15.85
C LYS A 2 -42.01 66.75 16.72
N THR A 3 -41.19 65.70 16.66
CA THR A 3 -40.52 65.15 17.85
C THR A 3 -39.35 64.29 17.39
N ALA A 4 -38.15 64.76 17.72
CA ALA A 4 -36.90 64.00 17.71
C ALA A 4 -36.71 63.42 19.11
N ILE A 5 -36.15 62.22 19.22
CA ILE A 5 -35.67 61.68 20.49
C ILE A 5 -34.19 61.33 20.31
N LYS A 6 -33.33 62.11 20.98
CA LYS A 6 -31.93 61.74 21.26
C LYS A 6 -31.90 60.83 22.49
N PRO A 7 -30.95 59.89 22.57
CA PRO A 7 -30.65 59.14 23.79
C PRO A 7 -29.60 59.88 24.63
N ASN A 8 -29.64 59.75 25.96
CA ASN A 8 -28.42 59.89 26.75
C ASN A 8 -28.48 59.13 28.08
N GLN A 9 -27.49 58.23 28.26
CA GLN A 9 -26.77 57.86 29.49
C GLN A 9 -27.55 57.32 30.69
N SER A 10 -27.05 56.45 31.56
CA SER A 10 -25.77 55.76 31.77
C SER A 10 -26.04 54.88 32.99
N THR A 11 -25.55 53.64 33.02
CA THR A 11 -24.86 53.04 34.18
C THR A 11 -24.56 51.57 33.91
N LYS A 12 -23.30 51.26 33.60
CA LYS A 12 -22.62 50.03 34.02
C LYS A 12 -22.30 50.12 35.54
N PRO A 13 -21.86 49.06 36.26
CA PRO A 13 -21.85 47.62 35.96
C PRO A 13 -22.28 46.74 37.18
N LEU A 14 -22.41 45.42 37.01
CA LEU A 14 -21.83 44.44 37.95
C LEU A 14 -21.86 43.02 37.34
N LEU A 15 -20.68 42.41 37.35
CA LEU A 15 -20.34 41.10 36.84
C LEU A 15 -20.92 40.00 37.74
N GLN A 16 -21.50 38.94 37.17
CA GLN A 16 -21.27 37.57 37.67
C GLN A 16 -21.71 36.48 36.68
N SER A 17 -20.73 35.61 36.38
CA SER A 17 -20.76 34.25 35.83
C SER A 17 -21.63 33.93 34.62
N LEU A 18 -21.01 33.91 33.43
CA LEU A 18 -21.51 33.14 32.28
C LEU A 18 -21.05 31.69 32.41
N SER A 19 -22.05 30.79 32.45
CA SER A 19 -21.89 29.36 32.20
C SER A 19 -21.31 29.14 30.81
N VAL A 20 -20.31 28.27 30.72
CA VAL A 20 -19.66 27.84 29.48
C VAL A 20 -20.64 26.95 28.71
N ALA A 21 -21.13 27.44 27.57
CA ALA A 21 -21.60 26.59 26.49
C ALA A 21 -20.68 26.84 25.29
N MET A 22 -19.79 25.89 25.03
CA MET A 22 -18.99 25.86 23.81
C MET A 22 -19.92 25.72 22.61
N THR A 23 -19.95 26.73 21.75
CA THR A 23 -20.32 26.57 20.35
C THR A 23 -19.35 27.44 19.58
N SER A 24 -18.22 26.86 19.17
CA SER A 24 -17.24 27.55 18.32
C SER A 24 -17.85 27.75 16.94
N ALA A 25 -18.32 28.96 16.67
CA ALA A 25 -18.35 29.53 15.33
C ALA A 25 -17.01 30.20 15.08
N LEU A 26 -16.25 29.75 14.08
CA LEU A 26 -15.11 30.50 13.55
C LEU A 26 -15.52 31.08 12.20
N LEU A 27 -15.83 32.37 12.22
CA LEU A 27 -15.91 33.23 11.05
C LEU A 27 -14.67 34.13 11.09
N LEU A 28 -13.90 34.20 10.00
CA LEU A 28 -13.10 35.38 9.62
C LEU A 28 -12.62 35.22 8.16
N GLY A 29 -13.11 36.09 7.27
CA GLY A 29 -12.38 36.48 6.07
C GLY A 29 -11.04 37.13 6.46
N VAL A 30 -10.10 37.46 5.57
CA VAL A 30 -10.22 38.23 4.33
C VAL A 30 -8.91 38.07 3.53
N THR A 31 -8.99 38.37 2.24
CA THR A 31 -7.94 38.86 1.31
C THR A 31 -7.45 37.85 0.26
N ALA A 32 -7.77 38.17 -0.99
CA ALA A 32 -7.21 37.54 -2.18
C ALA A 32 -6.03 38.37 -2.71
N LEU A 33 -4.93 37.72 -3.11
CA LEU A 33 -4.17 37.98 -4.35
C LEU A 33 -3.21 36.79 -4.62
N PRO A 34 -2.86 36.47 -5.88
CA PRO A 34 -2.66 35.10 -6.34
C PRO A 34 -1.19 34.67 -6.36
N SER A 35 -0.93 33.40 -6.09
CA SER A 35 0.24 32.70 -6.65
C SER A 35 0.04 31.20 -6.51
N LYS A 36 -0.17 30.54 -7.66
CA LYS A 36 0.19 29.16 -7.99
C LYS A 36 0.54 28.24 -6.80
N ALA A 37 -0.44 27.96 -5.96
CA ALA A 37 -0.39 26.87 -4.99
C ALA A 37 -1.46 25.89 -5.42
N SER A 38 -1.04 24.66 -5.72
CA SER A 38 -1.95 23.56 -6.01
C SER A 38 -2.97 23.47 -4.88
N MET A 39 -4.25 23.70 -5.21
CA MET A 39 -5.34 23.73 -4.26
C MET A 39 -5.56 22.30 -3.76
N MET A 40 -4.94 21.94 -2.64
CA MET A 40 -5.19 20.67 -1.97
C MET A 40 -6.62 20.70 -1.42
N VAL A 41 -7.54 20.08 -2.17
CA VAL A 41 -8.91 19.86 -1.74
C VAL A 41 -8.83 18.85 -0.60
N VAL A 42 -9.02 19.32 0.64
CA VAL A 42 -9.14 18.45 1.81
C VAL A 42 -10.55 17.86 1.80
N VAL A 43 -10.73 16.78 1.05
CA VAL A 43 -11.82 15.83 1.26
C VAL A 43 -11.43 14.99 2.48
N PRO A 44 -12.33 14.66 3.42
CA PRO A 44 -12.02 13.71 4.49
C PRO A 44 -11.89 12.32 3.86
N ILE A 45 -10.71 12.04 3.32
CA ILE A 45 -10.29 10.75 2.74
C ILE A 45 -9.62 10.00 3.88
N ASP A 46 -9.88 8.70 4.02
CA ASP A 46 -8.98 7.83 4.77
C ASP A 46 -7.67 7.78 3.96
N ILE A 47 -6.77 8.73 4.27
CA ILE A 47 -5.63 9.12 3.43
C ILE A 47 -4.71 7.92 3.21
N ALA A 48 -4.60 7.49 1.95
CA ALA A 48 -3.45 6.73 1.49
C ALA A 48 -2.16 7.45 1.89
N ILE A 49 -1.29 6.78 2.63
CA ILE A 49 -0.05 7.36 3.12
C ILE A 49 0.95 7.33 1.97
N GLY A 50 1.38 8.49 1.47
CA GLY A 50 2.25 8.62 0.30
C GLY A 50 1.66 9.55 -0.77
N ASP A 51 2.44 9.93 -1.77
CA ASP A 51 1.96 10.71 -2.93
C ASP A 51 2.00 9.90 -4.25
N GLY A 52 2.39 8.63 -4.17
CA GLY A 52 2.43 7.70 -5.29
C GLY A 52 3.63 7.90 -6.22
N THR A 53 4.61 8.73 -5.82
CA THR A 53 5.90 8.84 -6.50
C THR A 53 6.82 7.67 -6.13
N LEU A 54 7.91 7.48 -6.87
CA LEU A 54 8.86 6.40 -6.58
C LEU A 54 9.53 6.61 -5.22
N GLU A 55 9.83 7.85 -4.89
CA GLU A 55 10.47 8.23 -3.62
C GLU A 55 9.50 8.22 -2.44
N ASN A 56 8.20 8.24 -2.69
CA ASN A 56 7.14 8.28 -1.68
C ASN A 56 5.90 7.50 -2.17
N PRO A 57 6.00 6.16 -2.30
CA PRO A 57 4.93 5.32 -2.81
C PRO A 57 3.72 5.34 -1.87
N PHE A 58 2.57 4.91 -2.39
CA PHE A 58 1.43 4.63 -1.52
C PHE A 58 1.74 3.42 -0.65
N LEU A 59 1.49 3.57 0.64
CA LEU A 59 1.56 2.51 1.65
C LEU A 59 0.16 1.92 1.89
N PRO A 60 0.08 0.63 2.27
CA PRO A 60 -1.18 -0.01 2.54
C PRO A 60 -1.84 0.56 3.79
N THR A 61 -3.17 0.57 3.76
CA THR A 61 -4.00 0.85 4.92
C THR A 61 -4.29 -0.46 5.66
N PRO A 62 -4.24 -0.49 7.01
CA PRO A 62 -4.64 -1.67 7.77
C PRO A 62 -6.08 -2.08 7.46
N ASP A 63 -6.27 -3.34 7.09
CA ASP A 63 -7.58 -3.89 6.73
C ASP A 63 -7.89 -5.13 7.58
N PRO A 64 -8.81 -5.04 8.56
CA PRO A 64 -9.15 -6.18 9.40
C PRO A 64 -9.86 -7.30 8.64
N THR A 65 -10.36 -7.05 7.43
CA THR A 65 -10.96 -8.06 6.56
C THR A 65 -9.95 -8.76 5.65
N ASN A 66 -8.74 -8.21 5.52
CA ASN A 66 -7.60 -8.79 4.82
C ASN A 66 -6.34 -8.73 5.72
N PRO A 67 -6.33 -9.42 6.88
CA PRO A 67 -5.27 -9.25 7.88
C PRO A 67 -3.89 -9.73 7.41
N ASP A 68 -3.85 -10.59 6.40
CA ASP A 68 -2.65 -11.20 5.85
C ASP A 68 -2.24 -10.58 4.49
N GLY A 69 -2.90 -9.51 4.06
CA GLY A 69 -2.64 -8.83 2.79
C GLY A 69 -2.68 -7.31 2.89
N PHE A 70 -2.40 -6.65 1.78
CA PHE A 70 -2.23 -5.21 1.72
C PHE A 70 -3.39 -4.57 0.95
N SER A 71 -4.12 -3.67 1.59
CA SER A 71 -5.24 -2.95 0.98
C SER A 71 -4.87 -1.49 0.76
N PHE A 72 -5.05 -1.01 -0.46
CA PHE A 72 -4.91 0.39 -0.85
C PHE A 72 -6.30 0.86 -1.27
N VAL A 73 -6.86 1.84 -0.57
CA VAL A 73 -8.28 2.21 -0.72
C VAL A 73 -8.41 3.62 -1.27
N ASP A 74 -9.29 3.79 -2.26
CA ASP A 74 -9.70 5.07 -2.83
C ASP A 74 -8.53 5.99 -3.25
N ILE A 75 -7.53 5.39 -3.90
CA ILE A 75 -6.35 6.10 -4.42
C ILE A 75 -6.75 6.93 -5.66
N PRO A 76 -6.52 8.26 -5.67
CA PRO A 76 -6.77 9.08 -6.84
C PRO A 76 -5.73 8.80 -7.92
N ILE A 77 -6.18 8.33 -9.09
CA ILE A 77 -5.29 8.00 -10.21
C ILE A 77 -5.71 8.73 -11.49
N VAL A 78 -4.73 8.93 -12.38
CA VAL A 78 -4.89 9.60 -13.67
C VAL A 78 -4.28 8.73 -14.79
N PRO A 79 -4.94 8.58 -15.96
CA PRO A 79 -4.43 7.78 -17.06
C PRO A 79 -3.09 8.30 -17.58
N GLY A 80 -2.24 7.37 -17.99
CA GLY A 80 -0.90 7.68 -18.53
C GLY A 80 0.14 8.05 -17.48
N GLN A 81 -0.21 8.03 -16.20
CA GLN A 81 0.73 8.13 -15.08
C GLN A 81 0.94 6.75 -14.44
N ILE A 82 2.17 6.52 -13.99
CA ILE A 82 2.52 5.36 -13.16
C ILE A 82 2.54 5.83 -11.71
N PHE A 83 1.83 5.10 -10.85
CA PHE A 83 1.80 5.30 -9.42
C PHE A 83 2.51 4.13 -8.75
N PHE A 84 3.30 4.41 -7.72
CA PHE A 84 4.06 3.39 -7.02
C PHE A 84 3.34 2.96 -5.75
N PHE A 85 3.26 1.65 -5.57
CA PHE A 85 2.62 0.98 -4.44
C PHE A 85 3.64 0.07 -3.76
N ASP A 86 3.53 -0.03 -2.44
CA ASP A 86 4.58 -0.60 -1.63
C ASP A 86 4.01 -1.47 -0.50
N PRO A 87 3.94 -2.81 -0.69
CA PRO A 87 3.48 -3.76 0.31
C PRO A 87 4.60 -4.19 1.28
N ASP A 88 4.28 -4.82 2.41
CA ASP A 88 5.33 -5.52 3.17
C ASP A 88 5.82 -6.75 2.40
N VAL A 89 7.06 -7.14 2.67
CA VAL A 89 7.86 -8.11 1.90
C VAL A 89 7.28 -9.53 1.81
N ALA A 90 7.31 -10.09 0.59
CA ALA A 90 7.04 -11.48 0.28
C ALA A 90 7.84 -11.98 -0.95
N VAL A 91 7.68 -13.25 -1.34
CA VAL A 91 8.36 -13.86 -2.49
C VAL A 91 7.55 -13.76 -3.81
N GLY A 92 6.40 -13.10 -3.75
CA GLY A 92 5.51 -12.77 -4.86
C GLY A 92 4.24 -12.12 -4.33
N TYR A 93 3.42 -11.59 -5.23
CA TYR A 93 2.16 -10.94 -4.88
C TYR A 93 1.08 -11.18 -5.93
N ASP A 94 -0.13 -11.46 -5.46
CA ASP A 94 -1.35 -11.42 -6.24
C ASP A 94 -1.97 -10.01 -6.13
N TYR A 95 -2.14 -9.36 -7.27
CA TYR A 95 -2.72 -8.02 -7.38
C TYR A 95 -4.17 -8.13 -7.83
N ALA A 96 -5.07 -7.36 -7.22
CA ALA A 96 -6.44 -7.24 -7.68
C ALA A 96 -7.01 -5.84 -7.48
N VAL A 97 -7.74 -5.34 -8.47
CA VAL A 97 -8.62 -4.17 -8.31
C VAL A 97 -9.90 -4.62 -7.62
N THR A 98 -10.19 -4.03 -6.47
CA THR A 98 -11.42 -4.26 -5.71
C THR A 98 -12.48 -3.18 -5.96
N GLY A 99 -12.08 -2.06 -6.56
CA GLY A 99 -12.98 -1.02 -7.06
C GLY A 99 -12.26 0.00 -7.93
N GLY A 100 -12.96 0.57 -8.92
CA GLY A 100 -12.41 1.63 -9.78
C GLY A 100 -11.77 1.13 -11.10
N PRO A 101 -10.89 1.94 -11.71
CA PRO A 101 -10.24 1.64 -13.00
C PRO A 101 -9.35 0.37 -12.99
N LEU A 102 -9.23 -0.28 -14.14
CA LEU A 102 -8.44 -1.51 -14.31
C LEU A 102 -6.95 -1.22 -14.54
N PHE A 103 -6.09 -2.21 -14.31
CA PHE A 103 -4.65 -2.08 -14.55
C PHE A 103 -4.34 -1.98 -16.06
N ALA A 104 -3.47 -1.04 -16.41
CA ALA A 104 -3.02 -0.79 -17.78
C ALA A 104 -1.53 -1.10 -17.99
N SER A 105 -0.68 -0.96 -16.98
CA SER A 105 0.73 -1.36 -17.05
C SER A 105 1.29 -1.74 -15.68
N VAL A 106 2.38 -2.50 -15.70
CA VAL A 106 3.14 -2.92 -14.52
C VAL A 106 4.62 -2.60 -14.74
N LEU A 107 5.30 -2.09 -13.71
CA LEU A 107 6.72 -1.75 -13.73
C LEU A 107 7.34 -2.10 -12.37
N ILE A 108 8.45 -2.83 -12.36
CA ILE A 108 9.34 -2.87 -11.20
C ILE A 108 10.45 -1.85 -11.46
N PRO A 109 10.62 -0.80 -10.64
CA PRO A 109 11.44 0.38 -11.00
C PRO A 109 12.91 0.07 -11.24
N GLY A 110 13.47 -0.89 -10.50
CA GLY A 110 14.88 -1.26 -10.57
C GLY A 110 15.12 -2.62 -9.92
N PRO A 111 16.35 -3.15 -10.02
CA PRO A 111 16.72 -4.38 -9.35
C PRO A 111 16.51 -4.28 -7.84
N LEU A 112 16.19 -5.40 -7.22
CA LEU A 112 16.14 -5.54 -5.77
C LEU A 112 17.57 -5.44 -5.17
N PRO A 113 17.71 -5.21 -3.85
CA PRO A 113 18.99 -4.85 -3.23
C PRO A 113 20.17 -5.80 -3.51
N ASN A 114 19.91 -7.10 -3.65
CA ASN A 114 20.94 -8.11 -3.94
C ASN A 114 21.05 -8.46 -5.43
N GLY A 115 20.34 -7.74 -6.30
CA GLY A 115 20.53 -7.73 -7.74
C GLY A 115 19.50 -8.53 -8.54
N ASP A 116 18.48 -9.10 -7.92
CA ASP A 116 17.37 -9.70 -8.64
C ASP A 116 16.64 -8.64 -9.46
N SER A 117 16.52 -8.92 -10.76
CA SER A 117 15.93 -8.01 -11.75
C SER A 117 14.97 -8.72 -12.69
N ASN A 118 14.69 -10.02 -12.46
CA ASN A 118 13.94 -10.85 -13.40
C ASN A 118 12.81 -11.56 -12.68
N PHE A 119 11.60 -11.09 -12.92
CA PHE A 119 10.38 -11.60 -12.32
C PHE A 119 9.51 -12.24 -13.39
N THR A 120 8.44 -12.89 -12.95
CA THR A 120 7.40 -13.43 -13.83
C THR A 120 6.10 -12.68 -13.59
N LEU A 121 5.51 -12.15 -14.66
CA LEU A 121 4.16 -11.60 -14.67
C LEU A 121 3.19 -12.65 -15.20
N GLU A 122 2.23 -13.06 -14.38
CA GLU A 122 1.22 -14.05 -14.75
C GLU A 122 -0.13 -13.35 -14.96
N LEU A 123 -0.70 -13.48 -16.16
CA LEU A 123 -1.97 -12.87 -16.54
C LEU A 123 -3.09 -13.93 -16.57
N PRO A 124 -4.28 -13.63 -15.98
CA PRO A 124 -5.38 -14.57 -15.89
C PRO A 124 -6.06 -14.81 -17.26
N GLY A 125 -7.07 -15.68 -17.27
CA GLY A 125 -7.90 -15.89 -18.47
C GLY A 125 -7.21 -16.66 -19.60
N GLY A 126 -6.14 -17.40 -19.30
CA GLY A 126 -5.40 -18.20 -20.28
C GLY A 126 -4.41 -17.38 -21.13
N VAL A 127 -4.16 -16.11 -20.77
CA VAL A 127 -3.19 -15.25 -21.48
C VAL A 127 -1.76 -15.75 -21.29
N GLY A 128 -1.42 -16.19 -20.07
CA GLY A 128 -0.15 -16.88 -19.78
C GLY A 128 0.81 -16.05 -18.92
N SER A 129 2.08 -16.48 -18.94
CA SER A 129 3.16 -15.90 -18.13
C SER A 129 4.20 -15.22 -19.01
N PHE A 130 4.71 -14.08 -18.56
CA PHE A 130 5.66 -13.25 -19.29
C PHE A 130 6.85 -12.89 -18.41
N PRO A 131 8.05 -12.73 -18.99
CA PRO A 131 9.17 -12.15 -18.26
C PRO A 131 8.86 -10.69 -17.92
N LEU A 132 9.11 -10.31 -16.67
CA LEU A 132 9.04 -8.95 -16.18
C LEU A 132 10.42 -8.53 -15.70
N THR A 133 11.13 -7.74 -16.51
CA THR A 133 12.47 -7.27 -16.17
C THR A 133 12.39 -5.89 -15.51
N ALA A 134 13.10 -5.72 -14.39
CA ALA A 134 13.18 -4.45 -13.70
C ALA A 134 13.65 -3.31 -14.63
N GLY A 135 13.12 -2.11 -14.41
CA GLY A 135 13.35 -0.92 -15.23
C GLY A 135 12.57 -0.91 -16.56
N THR A 136 11.83 -1.98 -16.88
CA THR A 136 11.03 -2.08 -18.10
C THR A 136 9.54 -2.16 -17.77
N SER A 137 8.76 -1.20 -18.27
CA SER A 137 7.30 -1.24 -18.11
C SER A 137 6.69 -2.29 -19.04
N PHE A 138 5.84 -3.14 -18.50
CA PHE A 138 5.03 -4.09 -19.25
C PHE A 138 3.65 -3.48 -19.53
N ASN A 139 3.27 -3.37 -20.81
CA ASN A 139 1.98 -2.83 -21.22
C ASN A 139 0.92 -3.93 -21.28
N LEU A 140 -0.06 -3.87 -20.38
CA LEU A 140 -1.13 -4.87 -20.31
C LEU A 140 -2.16 -4.69 -21.44
N LEU A 141 -2.27 -3.47 -21.97
CA LEU A 141 -3.26 -3.13 -23.00
C LEU A 141 -2.99 -3.80 -24.35
N ASP A 142 -1.76 -4.29 -24.56
CA ASP A 142 -1.38 -5.07 -25.74
C ASP A 142 -2.03 -6.47 -25.74
N TYR A 143 -2.46 -6.96 -24.57
CA TYR A 143 -3.10 -8.28 -24.40
C TYR A 143 -4.59 -8.18 -24.11
N ASN A 144 -5.02 -7.12 -23.41
CA ASN A 144 -6.42 -6.80 -23.22
C ASN A 144 -6.60 -5.29 -23.24
N THR A 145 -7.22 -4.77 -24.30
CA THR A 145 -7.44 -3.33 -24.49
C THR A 145 -8.32 -2.69 -23.40
N MET A 146 -9.06 -3.51 -22.64
CA MET A 146 -9.85 -3.06 -21.50
C MET A 146 -9.06 -3.05 -20.18
N GLY A 147 -7.81 -3.52 -20.17
CA GLY A 147 -7.01 -3.71 -18.95
C GLY A 147 -7.33 -4.99 -18.20
N PHE A 148 -6.62 -5.21 -17.08
CA PHE A 148 -6.82 -6.39 -16.23
C PHE A 148 -7.29 -5.99 -14.84
N SER A 149 -8.20 -6.78 -14.27
CA SER A 149 -8.62 -6.61 -12.87
C SER A 149 -7.68 -7.30 -11.89
N SER A 150 -6.85 -8.23 -12.35
CA SER A 150 -5.87 -8.93 -11.52
C SER A 150 -4.71 -9.48 -12.35
N PHE A 151 -3.59 -9.69 -11.67
CA PHE A 151 -2.39 -10.36 -12.19
C PHE A 151 -1.53 -10.84 -11.01
N ARG A 152 -0.52 -11.66 -11.27
CA ARG A 152 0.46 -12.06 -10.25
C ARG A 152 1.87 -11.68 -10.67
N ILE A 153 2.67 -11.21 -9.72
CA ILE A 153 4.13 -11.11 -9.86
C ILE A 153 4.74 -12.19 -8.99
N SER A 154 5.60 -13.02 -9.57
CA SER A 154 6.33 -14.08 -8.87
C SER A 154 7.81 -14.09 -9.25
N GLY A 155 8.59 -14.91 -8.54
CA GLY A 155 10.00 -15.11 -8.84
C GLY A 155 10.95 -14.15 -8.12
N ILE A 156 10.51 -13.50 -7.04
CA ILE A 156 11.41 -12.76 -6.14
C ILE A 156 12.38 -13.77 -5.52
N ASP A 157 13.68 -13.58 -5.72
CA ASP A 157 14.68 -14.47 -5.14
C ASP A 157 14.68 -14.36 -3.60
N THR A 158 14.59 -15.50 -2.92
CA THR A 158 14.72 -15.58 -1.46
C THR A 158 16.07 -15.06 -0.95
N MET A 159 17.11 -15.07 -1.79
CA MET A 159 18.42 -14.50 -1.47
C MET A 159 18.41 -12.97 -1.45
N GLU A 160 17.33 -12.31 -1.90
CA GLU A 160 17.17 -10.86 -1.72
C GLU A 160 17.08 -10.47 -0.25
N MET A 161 16.68 -11.40 0.64
CA MET A 161 16.57 -11.17 2.08
C MET A 161 15.87 -9.85 2.39
N LEU A 162 14.83 -9.55 1.59
CA LEU A 162 14.09 -8.29 1.68
C LEU A 162 13.65 -8.06 3.13
N ASP A 163 13.94 -6.86 3.63
CA ASP A 163 13.64 -6.48 5.01
C ASP A 163 12.15 -6.18 5.15
N THR A 164 11.42 -7.05 5.87
CA THR A 164 9.97 -6.91 6.11
C THR A 164 9.61 -5.63 6.88
N THR A 165 10.59 -4.93 7.47
CA THR A 165 10.40 -3.66 8.17
C THR A 165 10.79 -2.45 7.33
N ASN A 166 11.42 -2.66 6.17
CA ASN A 166 11.68 -1.61 5.20
C ASN A 166 10.46 -1.52 4.26
N PRO A 167 9.68 -0.43 4.32
CA PRO A 167 8.54 -0.28 3.44
C PRO A 167 8.98 -0.39 1.99
N LEU A 168 10.05 0.29 1.58
CA LEU A 168 10.51 0.39 0.18
C LEU A 168 11.18 -0.88 -0.39
N ALA A 169 10.99 -2.03 0.23
CA ALA A 169 11.67 -3.26 -0.14
C ALA A 169 11.13 -3.89 -1.43
N PHE A 170 9.87 -3.63 -1.80
CA PHE A 170 9.28 -4.13 -3.05
C PHE A 170 8.29 -3.14 -3.70
N VAL A 171 8.82 -2.01 -4.17
CA VAL A 171 8.00 -1.00 -4.84
C VAL A 171 7.55 -1.47 -6.23
N THR A 172 6.25 -1.41 -6.50
CA THR A 172 5.67 -1.73 -7.83
C THR A 172 4.94 -0.53 -8.41
N GLY A 173 5.32 -0.14 -9.63
CA GLY A 173 4.67 0.89 -10.42
C GLY A 173 3.48 0.34 -11.22
N LEU A 174 2.30 0.92 -11.03
CA LEU A 174 1.05 0.55 -11.70
C LEU A 174 0.44 1.75 -12.41
N SER A 175 -0.06 1.55 -13.63
CA SER A 175 -0.93 2.53 -14.30
C SER A 175 -2.33 1.96 -14.52
N PHE A 176 -3.29 2.84 -14.80
CA PHE A 176 -4.70 2.49 -14.87
C PHE A 176 -5.38 2.99 -16.15
N THR A 177 -6.45 2.30 -16.56
CA THR A 177 -7.15 2.55 -17.84
C THR A 177 -7.90 3.89 -17.89
N ASN A 178 -8.36 4.39 -16.74
CA ASN A 178 -9.22 5.58 -16.64
C ASN A 178 -8.84 6.40 -15.40
N SER A 179 -9.25 7.66 -15.32
CA SER A 179 -9.12 8.46 -14.10
C SER A 179 -10.19 8.10 -13.08
N GLY A 180 -9.90 8.23 -11.80
CA GLY A 180 -10.87 7.99 -10.74
C GLY A 180 -10.19 7.61 -9.42
N MET A 181 -11.00 7.14 -8.49
CA MET A 181 -10.51 6.48 -7.28
C MET A 181 -10.39 4.98 -7.57
N VAL A 182 -9.25 4.39 -7.21
CA VAL A 182 -9.01 2.96 -7.33
C VAL A 182 -8.72 2.35 -5.96
N SER A 183 -9.27 1.17 -5.74
CA SER A 183 -8.94 0.31 -4.60
C SER A 183 -8.27 -0.95 -5.10
N VAL A 184 -7.13 -1.28 -4.52
CA VAL A 184 -6.25 -2.38 -4.93
C VAL A 184 -5.89 -3.22 -3.71
N THR A 185 -5.87 -4.53 -3.87
CA THR A 185 -5.23 -5.44 -2.91
C THR A 185 -3.94 -6.00 -3.49
N GLN A 186 -2.94 -6.18 -2.63
CA GLN A 186 -1.71 -6.92 -2.92
C GLN A 186 -1.56 -8.01 -1.87
N ASN A 187 -1.76 -9.25 -2.26
CA ASN A 187 -1.73 -10.36 -1.31
C ASN A 187 -0.42 -11.13 -1.48
N PRO A 188 0.37 -11.31 -0.40
CA PRO A 188 1.65 -11.97 -0.49
C PRO A 188 1.50 -13.46 -0.85
N VAL A 189 2.30 -13.89 -1.82
CA VAL A 189 2.46 -15.30 -2.17
C VAL A 189 3.56 -15.84 -1.27
N VAL A 190 3.19 -16.62 -0.26
CA VAL A 190 4.16 -17.28 0.62
C VAL A 190 4.59 -18.63 0.05
N VAL A 191 5.90 -18.87 -0.01
CA VAL A 191 6.44 -20.20 -0.29
C VAL A 191 6.68 -20.89 1.05
N ASN A 192 5.96 -21.98 1.31
CA ASN A 192 6.28 -22.86 2.43
C ASN A 192 7.62 -23.54 2.17
N ILE A 193 8.71 -23.04 2.76
CA ILE A 193 9.98 -23.78 2.79
C ILE A 193 9.84 -24.91 3.81
N PRO A 194 9.95 -26.19 3.40
CA PRO A 194 9.94 -27.29 4.36
C PRO A 194 11.11 -27.10 5.33
N GLU A 195 10.83 -27.09 6.62
CA GLU A 195 11.90 -26.99 7.61
C GLU A 195 12.90 -28.14 7.40
N PRO A 196 14.22 -27.88 7.52
CA PRO A 196 15.22 -28.92 7.34
C PRO A 196 14.94 -30.03 8.36
N SER A 197 14.62 -31.22 7.85
CA SER A 197 14.31 -32.38 8.67
C SER A 197 15.48 -32.61 9.62
N SER A 198 15.25 -32.45 10.93
CA SER A 198 16.25 -32.64 11.97
C SER A 198 16.67 -34.12 12.04
N LEU A 199 17.54 -34.56 11.14
CA LEU A 199 18.13 -35.90 11.04
C LEU A 199 19.19 -36.19 12.12
N LEU A 200 19.29 -35.36 13.17
CA LEU A 200 20.35 -35.46 14.18
C LEU A 200 19.96 -36.25 15.44
N SER A 201 18.74 -36.77 15.58
CA SER A 201 18.28 -37.33 16.86
C SER A 201 18.39 -38.85 17.05
N PHE A 202 18.86 -39.64 16.08
CA PHE A 202 18.97 -41.12 16.27
C PHE A 202 20.36 -41.73 16.02
N GLY A 203 21.41 -40.91 15.84
CA GLY A 203 22.79 -41.36 15.68
C GLY A 203 23.54 -41.73 16.97
N LEU A 204 22.92 -41.66 18.16
CA LEU A 204 23.60 -41.85 19.45
C LEU A 204 22.89 -42.84 20.38
N LEU A 205 22.63 -44.07 19.92
CA LEU A 205 22.38 -45.19 20.83
C LEU A 205 23.27 -46.40 20.48
N GLY A 206 24.50 -46.33 20.98
CA GLY A 206 25.06 -47.42 21.77
C GLY A 206 25.64 -48.62 21.02
N LEU A 207 26.89 -48.45 20.57
CA LEU A 207 27.91 -49.52 20.63
C LEU A 207 28.03 -50.00 22.08
N GLY A 208 27.59 -51.23 22.38
CA GLY A 208 27.65 -51.83 23.71
C GLY A 208 28.08 -53.30 23.66
N PHE A 209 29.34 -53.56 24.01
CA PHE A 209 29.98 -54.86 24.16
C PHE A 209 29.22 -55.83 25.09
N GLY A 210 29.22 -57.13 24.75
CA GLY A 210 28.78 -58.20 25.65
C GLY A 210 29.24 -59.60 25.21
N MET A 211 30.47 -59.97 25.54
CA MET A 211 31.00 -61.35 25.39
C MET A 211 30.52 -62.28 26.53
N LYS A 212 30.52 -63.59 26.21
CA LYS A 212 30.51 -64.82 27.07
C LYS A 212 29.15 -65.28 27.59
N LYS A 213 28.82 -66.59 27.63
CA LYS A 213 29.68 -67.78 27.79
C LYS A 213 28.99 -69.07 27.29
N LEU A 214 29.77 -69.97 26.69
CA LEU A 214 29.47 -71.40 26.50
C LEU A 214 29.12 -72.09 27.84
N LYS A 215 28.19 -73.05 27.80
CA LYS A 215 28.18 -74.21 28.70
C LYS A 215 27.97 -75.49 27.90
N LYS A 216 28.67 -76.53 28.39
CA LYS A 216 28.94 -77.85 27.83
C LYS A 216 27.71 -78.65 27.45
#